data_AF-A0A428WLK8-F1
#
_entry.id   AF-A0A428WLK8-F1
#
_cell.length_a   1.000
_cell.length_b   1.000
_cell.length_c   1.000
_cell.angle_alpha   90.00
_cell.angle_beta   90.00
_cell.angle_gamma   90.00
#
_symmetry.space_group_name_H-M   'P 1'
#
loop_
_entity.id
_entity.type
_entity.pdbx_description
1 polymer ?
#
loop_
_entity_poly.entity_id
_entity_poly.type
_entity_poly.pdbx_seq_one_letter_code
_entity_poly.pdbx_strand_id
1 'polypeptide(L)'
;MEIDWGSLRAAAIEAMRRAYAPYSDFPVGVAGLVDDGRVVVGCNVENASYGVGLCAECGLVSSLHATGGGRLVAVSCVDANGLPLMPCGRCRQLLYEHGGAECLVEALPRPLRMAELLPNAFGPEDIEKITGPSAVPAVPAQLAKWRGRGTVFVHPDLAGGEQVWTGYWERSAGSPGEADAEKGVLEEGPNFPSAAAAVTWGLTRTPRVVVVDAEGGLSWAGEGAPPEGIGTKWEQ
;
A
#
# COMPACT_ATOMS: atom_id res chain seq x y z
N MET A 1 0.57 -17.59 25.49
CA MET A 1 -0.81 -18.02 25.73
C MET A 1 -0.91 -19.45 25.21
N GLU A 2 -1.33 -20.40 26.05
CA GLU A 2 -1.54 -21.79 25.60
C GLU A 2 -2.90 -21.88 24.91
N ILE A 3 -2.97 -22.55 23.76
CA ILE A 3 -4.20 -22.63 22.95
C ILE A 3 -4.87 -23.96 23.23
N ASP A 4 -6.05 -23.92 23.86
CA ASP A 4 -6.94 -25.08 23.96
C ASP A 4 -7.77 -25.22 22.67
N TRP A 5 -7.22 -25.98 21.72
CA TRP A 5 -7.88 -26.27 20.45
C TRP A 5 -9.20 -27.02 20.61
N GLY A 6 -9.34 -27.87 21.64
CA GLY A 6 -10.58 -28.61 21.88
C GLY A 6 -11.73 -27.68 22.24
N SER A 7 -11.49 -26.77 23.18
CA SER A 7 -12.47 -25.75 23.57
C SER A 7 -12.77 -24.77 22.44
N LEU A 8 -11.75 -24.35 21.69
CA LEU A 8 -11.94 -23.45 20.55
C LEU A 8 -12.79 -24.11 19.45
N ARG A 9 -12.52 -25.38 19.12
CA ARG A 9 -13.30 -26.16 18.16
C ARG A 9 -14.74 -26.38 18.62
N ALA A 10 -14.95 -26.64 19.92
CA ALA A 10 -16.30 -26.77 20.47
C ALA A 10 -17.14 -25.48 20.28
N ALA A 11 -16.52 -24.31 20.47
CA ALA A 11 -17.17 -23.02 20.20
C ALA A 11 -17.49 -22.83 18.70
N ALA A 12 -16.60 -23.27 17.81
CA ALA A 12 -16.84 -23.25 16.36
C ALA A 12 -18.01 -24.15 15.96
N ILE A 13 -18.10 -25.36 16.52
CA ILE A 13 -19.22 -26.31 16.29
C ILE A 13 -20.56 -25.71 16.77
N GLU A 14 -20.57 -25.02 17.90
CA GLU A 14 -21.79 -24.38 18.39
C GLU A 14 -22.23 -23.21 17.50
N ALA A 15 -21.27 -22.43 16.97
CA ALA A 15 -21.58 -21.38 16.01
C ALA A 15 -22.10 -21.94 14.67
N MET A 16 -21.50 -23.03 14.18
CA MET A 16 -21.91 -23.73 12.95
C MET A 16 -23.40 -24.09 12.94
N ARG A 17 -23.95 -24.50 14.09
CA ARG A 17 -25.39 -24.84 14.22
C ARG A 17 -26.33 -23.68 13.94
N ARG A 18 -25.82 -22.44 13.91
CA ARG A 18 -26.58 -21.21 13.64
C ARG A 18 -26.39 -20.71 12.21
N ALA A 19 -25.62 -21.43 11.39
CA ALA A 19 -25.41 -21.10 9.99
C ALA A 19 -26.74 -20.98 9.23
N TYR A 20 -26.83 -19.94 8.41
CA TYR A 20 -27.89 -19.83 7.41
C TYR A 20 -27.31 -20.32 6.09
N ALA A 21 -27.49 -21.60 5.79
CA ALA A 21 -26.94 -22.23 4.58
C ALA A 21 -27.97 -23.09 3.81
N PRO A 22 -29.16 -22.55 3.47
CA PRO A 22 -30.23 -23.34 2.85
C PRO A 22 -29.98 -23.65 1.37
N TYR A 23 -28.95 -23.08 0.73
CA TYR A 23 -28.68 -23.26 -0.69
C TYR A 23 -27.60 -24.33 -0.93
N SER A 24 -26.55 -24.35 -0.09
CA SER A 24 -25.50 -25.37 -0.19
C SER A 24 -25.70 -26.58 0.71
N ASP A 25 -26.55 -26.47 1.74
CA ASP A 25 -26.63 -27.42 2.85
C ASP A 25 -25.27 -27.70 3.51
N PHE A 26 -24.35 -26.72 3.45
CA PHE A 26 -23.00 -26.82 3.98
C PHE A 26 -22.78 -25.79 5.11
N PRO A 27 -23.23 -26.09 6.35
CA PRO A 27 -23.01 -25.22 7.49
C PRO A 27 -21.53 -25.22 7.90
N VAL A 28 -21.00 -24.03 8.16
CA VAL A 28 -19.62 -23.78 8.60
C VAL A 28 -19.66 -22.90 9.83
N GLY A 29 -18.85 -23.24 10.83
CA GLY A 29 -18.65 -22.42 12.02
C GLY A 29 -17.18 -22.12 12.25
N VAL A 30 -16.89 -21.03 12.94
CA VAL A 30 -15.54 -20.64 13.30
C VAL A 30 -15.50 -20.01 14.68
N ALA A 31 -14.40 -20.22 15.39
CA ALA A 31 -14.07 -19.53 16.63
C ALA A 31 -12.63 -19.04 16.59
N GLY A 32 -12.39 -17.88 17.20
CA GLY A 32 -11.10 -17.21 17.24
C GLY A 32 -10.76 -16.79 18.66
N LEU A 33 -9.57 -17.16 19.12
CA LEU A 33 -8.97 -16.69 20.35
C LEU A 33 -8.31 -15.34 20.09
N VAL A 34 -8.67 -14.33 20.88
CA VAL A 34 -8.15 -12.97 20.77
C VAL A 34 -7.00 -12.77 21.77
N ASP A 35 -6.15 -11.78 21.53
CA ASP A 35 -4.97 -11.45 22.36
C ASP A 35 -5.30 -11.03 23.81
N ASP A 36 -6.53 -10.59 24.06
CA ASP A 36 -7.05 -10.35 25.41
C ASP A 36 -7.65 -11.61 26.09
N GLY A 37 -7.61 -12.76 25.43
CA GLY A 37 -8.06 -14.05 25.93
C GLY A 37 -9.54 -14.36 25.68
N ARG A 38 -10.32 -13.44 25.10
CA ARG A 38 -11.72 -13.74 24.76
C ARG A 38 -11.83 -14.64 23.52
N VAL A 39 -12.97 -15.29 23.38
CA VAL A 39 -13.31 -16.05 22.17
C VAL A 39 -14.43 -15.31 21.43
N VAL A 40 -14.22 -15.09 20.14
CA VAL A 40 -15.23 -14.58 19.21
C VAL A 40 -15.60 -15.68 18.21
N VAL A 41 -16.82 -15.64 17.67
CA VAL A 41 -17.35 -16.72 16.83
C VAL A 41 -18.07 -16.18 15.59
N GLY A 42 -18.23 -17.04 14.59
CA GLY A 42 -19.00 -16.75 13.38
C GLY A 42 -19.53 -18.02 12.72
N CYS A 43 -20.52 -17.87 11.85
CA CYS A 43 -21.07 -18.93 10.99
C CYS A 43 -21.35 -18.38 9.59
N ASN A 44 -21.40 -19.24 8.57
CA ASN A 44 -21.72 -18.77 7.23
C ASN A 44 -23.18 -18.33 7.10
N VAL A 45 -23.40 -17.32 6.26
CA VAL A 45 -24.71 -16.74 5.93
C VAL A 45 -24.80 -16.61 4.42
N GLU A 46 -25.58 -17.48 3.81
CA GLU A 46 -25.79 -17.52 2.38
C GLU A 46 -26.83 -16.52 1.90
N ASN A 47 -26.88 -16.34 0.59
CA ASN A 47 -27.83 -15.47 -0.08
C ASN A 47 -28.22 -16.07 -1.43
N ALA A 48 -29.45 -15.81 -1.89
CA ALA A 48 -29.91 -16.24 -3.21
C ALA A 48 -29.05 -15.69 -4.36
N SER A 49 -28.46 -14.49 -4.18
CA SER A 49 -27.38 -14.01 -5.04
C SER A 49 -26.05 -14.51 -4.47
N TYR A 50 -25.57 -15.66 -4.97
CA TYR A 50 -24.52 -16.44 -4.29
C TYR A 50 -23.23 -15.65 -4.04
N GLY A 51 -22.91 -14.68 -4.90
CA GLY A 51 -21.70 -13.85 -4.78
C GLY A 51 -21.65 -12.94 -3.55
N VAL A 52 -22.77 -12.70 -2.87
CA VAL A 52 -22.81 -11.89 -1.62
C VAL A 52 -22.85 -12.75 -0.36
N GLY A 53 -22.65 -14.06 -0.47
CA GLY A 53 -22.54 -14.96 0.66
C GLY A 53 -21.35 -14.61 1.58
N LEU A 54 -21.59 -14.71 2.89
CA LEU A 54 -20.59 -14.44 3.91
C LEU A 54 -20.11 -15.77 4.50
N CYS A 55 -18.80 -16.00 4.46
CA CYS A 55 -18.21 -17.15 5.14
C CYS A 55 -18.22 -16.93 6.67
N ALA A 56 -18.05 -18.02 7.43
CA ALA A 56 -18.04 -17.96 8.89
C ALA A 56 -16.97 -17.00 9.44
N GLU A 57 -15.80 -16.96 8.81
CA GLU A 57 -14.67 -16.09 9.18
C GLU A 57 -14.98 -14.60 8.94
N CYS A 58 -15.91 -14.26 8.04
CA CYS A 58 -16.39 -12.88 7.91
C CYS A 58 -17.19 -12.48 9.16
N GLY A 59 -18.07 -13.36 9.63
CA GLY A 59 -18.82 -13.16 10.87
C GLY A 59 -17.91 -13.06 12.10
N LEU A 60 -16.86 -13.89 12.16
CA LEU A 60 -15.82 -13.83 13.18
C LEU A 60 -15.17 -12.45 13.26
N VAL A 61 -14.73 -11.91 12.12
CA VAL A 61 -14.07 -10.59 12.06
C VAL A 61 -15.03 -9.47 12.47
N SER A 62 -16.29 -9.52 12.03
CA SER A 62 -17.32 -8.59 12.51
C SER A 62 -17.50 -8.69 14.03
N SER A 63 -17.52 -9.92 14.58
CA SER A 63 -17.62 -10.16 16.02
C SER A 63 -16.41 -9.65 16.79
N LEU A 64 -15.19 -9.82 16.25
CA LEU A 64 -13.94 -9.28 16.81
C LEU A 64 -14.07 -7.77 17.07
N HIS A 65 -14.42 -6.99 16.04
CA HIS A 65 -14.53 -5.54 16.16
C HIS A 65 -15.74 -5.10 17.00
N ALA A 66 -16.89 -5.74 16.82
CA ALA A 66 -18.09 -5.43 17.59
C ALA A 66 -17.93 -5.68 19.11
N THR A 67 -16.98 -6.53 19.50
CA THR A 67 -16.68 -6.87 20.90
C THR A 67 -15.43 -6.18 21.46
N GLY A 68 -14.86 -5.21 20.75
CA GLY A 68 -13.77 -4.37 21.27
C GLY A 68 -12.45 -4.40 20.49
N GLY A 69 -12.37 -5.12 19.37
CA GLY A 69 -11.17 -5.16 18.51
C GLY A 69 -10.03 -6.00 19.10
N GLY A 70 -8.78 -5.73 18.72
CA GLY A 70 -7.63 -6.55 19.11
C GLY A 70 -7.17 -7.49 18.01
N ARG A 71 -6.37 -8.50 18.36
CA ARG A 71 -5.69 -9.39 17.38
C ARG A 71 -6.08 -10.85 17.56
N LEU A 72 -6.33 -11.54 16.45
CA LEU A 72 -6.53 -12.99 16.45
C LEU A 72 -5.19 -13.69 16.71
N VAL A 73 -5.18 -14.58 17.71
CA VAL A 73 -4.03 -15.42 18.06
C VAL A 73 -4.17 -16.80 17.41
N ALA A 74 -5.37 -17.38 17.47
CA ALA A 74 -5.66 -18.70 16.96
C ALA A 74 -7.10 -18.80 16.44
N VAL A 75 -7.35 -19.63 15.43
CA VAL A 75 -8.65 -19.80 14.78
C VAL A 75 -8.94 -21.28 14.54
N SER A 76 -10.11 -21.77 14.93
CA SER A 76 -10.64 -23.08 14.55
C SER A 76 -11.87 -22.89 13.69
N CYS A 77 -11.83 -23.39 12.45
CA CYS A 77 -12.96 -23.40 11.51
C CYS A 77 -13.39 -24.84 11.29
N VAL A 78 -14.69 -25.12 11.24
CA VAL A 78 -15.23 -26.49 11.14
C VAL A 78 -16.30 -26.61 10.05
N ASP A 79 -16.32 -27.78 9.41
CA ASP A 79 -17.39 -28.19 8.49
C ASP A 79 -18.59 -28.81 9.24
N ALA A 80 -19.61 -29.22 8.48
CA ALA A 80 -20.82 -29.87 9.00
C ALA A 80 -20.57 -31.13 9.86
N ASN A 81 -19.40 -31.76 9.74
CA ASN A 81 -19.00 -32.93 10.52
C ASN A 81 -18.28 -32.54 11.83
N GLY A 82 -18.09 -31.25 12.08
CA GLY A 82 -17.31 -30.72 13.20
C GLY A 82 -15.81 -30.93 13.06
N LEU A 83 -15.32 -31.19 11.84
CA LEU A 83 -13.90 -31.41 11.57
C LEU A 83 -13.23 -30.12 11.11
N PRO A 84 -11.92 -29.92 11.41
CA PRO A 84 -11.19 -28.74 10.96
C PRO A 84 -11.28 -28.54 9.44
N LEU A 85 -11.68 -27.34 9.04
CA LEU A 85 -11.84 -26.92 7.65
C LEU A 85 -10.90 -25.75 7.35
N MET A 86 -10.26 -25.76 6.19
CA MET A 86 -9.36 -24.68 5.79
C MET A 86 -10.11 -23.45 5.30
N PRO A 87 -9.69 -22.23 5.71
CA PRO A 87 -10.30 -21.01 5.23
C PRO A 87 -10.07 -20.84 3.72
N CYS A 88 -11.10 -20.35 3.03
CA CYS A 88 -11.00 -20.04 1.60
C CYS A 88 -10.06 -18.85 1.35
N GLY A 89 -9.65 -18.62 0.11
CA GLY A 89 -8.68 -17.55 -0.22
C GLY A 89 -9.09 -16.16 0.28
N ARG A 90 -10.37 -15.80 0.16
CA ARG A 90 -10.91 -14.54 0.70
C ARG A 90 -10.73 -14.46 2.22
N CYS A 91 -11.09 -15.52 2.94
CA CYS A 91 -11.02 -15.53 4.39
C CYS A 91 -9.58 -15.55 4.90
N ARG A 92 -8.64 -16.14 4.15
CA ARG A 92 -7.21 -16.04 4.48
C ARG A 92 -6.75 -14.60 4.54
N GLN A 93 -7.14 -13.76 3.57
CA GLN A 93 -6.78 -12.34 3.59
C GLN A 93 -7.39 -11.60 4.79
N LEU A 94 -8.66 -11.88 5.13
CA LEU A 94 -9.31 -11.29 6.31
C LEU A 94 -8.63 -11.70 7.63
N LEU A 95 -8.32 -12.99 7.78
CA LEU A 95 -7.63 -13.49 8.97
C LEU A 95 -6.20 -12.93 9.04
N TYR A 96 -5.53 -12.75 7.90
CA TYR A 96 -4.20 -12.15 7.84
C TYR A 96 -4.21 -10.70 8.34
N GLU A 97 -5.20 -9.89 7.94
CA GLU A 97 -5.35 -8.51 8.41
C GLU A 97 -5.43 -8.43 9.94
N HIS A 98 -6.22 -9.32 10.56
CA HIS A 98 -6.56 -9.25 11.98
C HIS A 98 -5.72 -10.13 12.90
N GLY A 99 -5.00 -11.12 12.37
CA GLY A 99 -4.11 -12.00 13.11
C GLY A 99 -2.64 -11.89 12.71
N GLY A 100 -2.36 -11.46 11.48
CA GLY A 100 -1.01 -11.36 10.92
C GLY A 100 -0.42 -12.72 10.56
N ALA A 101 0.85 -12.70 10.14
CA ALA A 101 1.59 -13.87 9.67
C ALA A 101 1.64 -15.04 10.69
N GLU A 102 1.69 -14.73 11.98
CA GLU A 102 1.88 -15.71 13.06
C GLU A 102 0.57 -16.26 13.65
N CYS A 103 -0.60 -15.72 13.26
CA CYS A 103 -1.88 -16.27 13.69
C CYS A 103 -1.98 -17.74 13.27
N LEU A 104 -2.38 -18.60 14.20
CA LEU A 104 -2.49 -20.04 13.98
C LEU A 104 -3.90 -20.42 13.53
N VAL A 105 -4.00 -21.32 12.57
CA VAL A 105 -5.25 -21.92 12.12
C VAL A 105 -5.20 -23.40 12.42
N GLU A 106 -6.26 -23.91 13.06
CA GLU A 106 -6.40 -25.33 13.36
C GLU A 106 -6.40 -26.13 12.05
N ALA A 107 -5.47 -27.06 11.94
CA ALA A 107 -5.33 -27.95 10.80
C ALA A 107 -4.83 -29.32 11.27
N LEU A 108 -4.99 -30.33 10.41
CA LEU A 108 -4.44 -31.66 10.62
C LEU A 108 -3.27 -31.89 9.66
N PRO A 109 -2.19 -32.55 10.09
CA PRO A 109 -1.97 -33.15 11.42
C PRO A 109 -1.50 -32.15 12.49
N ARG A 110 -1.25 -30.89 12.12
CA ARG A 110 -0.83 -29.82 13.03
C ARG A 110 -1.45 -28.49 12.62
N PRO A 111 -1.59 -27.51 13.55
CA PRO A 111 -1.92 -26.14 13.20
C PRO A 111 -0.90 -25.54 12.21
N LEU A 112 -1.39 -24.62 11.38
CA LEU A 112 -0.61 -23.89 10.39
C LEU A 112 -0.63 -22.40 10.72
N ARG A 113 0.48 -21.71 10.47
CA ARG A 113 0.51 -20.25 10.52
C ARG A 113 -0.17 -19.65 9.30
N MET A 114 -0.73 -18.46 9.45
CA MET A 114 -1.29 -17.71 8.32
C MET A 114 -0.25 -17.47 7.21
N ALA A 115 1.03 -17.28 7.54
CA ALA A 115 2.11 -17.19 6.54
C ALA A 115 2.30 -18.46 5.70
N GLU A 116 1.95 -19.64 6.23
CA GLU A 116 1.98 -20.90 5.48
C GLU A 116 0.76 -21.04 4.58
N LEU A 117 -0.39 -20.49 4.99
CA LEU A 117 -1.65 -20.55 4.25
C LEU A 117 -1.77 -19.48 3.16
N LEU A 118 -1.13 -18.33 3.36
CA LEU A 118 -1.13 -17.20 2.45
C LEU A 118 0.29 -16.63 2.32
N PRO A 119 1.19 -17.37 1.66
CA PRO A 119 2.54 -16.89 1.42
C PRO A 119 2.52 -15.69 0.47
N ASN A 120 3.39 -14.70 0.73
CA ASN A 120 3.44 -13.44 -0.04
C ASN A 120 2.08 -12.75 -0.14
N ALA A 121 1.37 -12.67 1.00
CA ALA A 121 0.08 -12.00 1.08
C ALA A 121 0.18 -10.56 0.57
N PHE A 122 -0.80 -10.14 -0.23
CA PHE A 122 -0.94 -8.75 -0.62
C PHE A 122 -1.18 -7.89 0.63
N GLY A 123 -0.49 -6.75 0.73
CA GLY A 123 -0.57 -5.89 1.90
C GLY A 123 -0.32 -4.40 1.62
N PRO A 124 -0.32 -3.57 2.67
CA PRO A 124 -0.02 -2.14 2.58
C PRO A 124 1.30 -1.85 1.87
N GLU A 125 2.32 -2.69 2.04
CA GLU A 125 3.63 -2.51 1.42
C GLU A 125 3.54 -2.59 -0.12
N ASP A 126 2.63 -3.40 -0.66
CA ASP A 126 2.40 -3.48 -2.11
C ASP A 126 1.65 -2.26 -2.63
N ILE A 127 0.73 -1.73 -1.83
CA ILE A 127 0.02 -0.48 -2.13
C ILE A 127 1.01 0.69 -2.11
N GLU A 128 1.88 0.77 -1.10
CA GLU A 128 2.88 1.82 -0.95
C GLU A 128 3.92 1.82 -2.06
N LYS A 129 4.29 0.65 -2.61
CA LYS A 129 5.18 0.59 -3.80
C LYS A 129 4.62 1.37 -5.00
N ILE A 130 3.29 1.44 -5.13
CA ILE A 130 2.61 2.10 -6.25
C ILE A 130 2.15 3.50 -5.90
N THR A 131 1.64 3.70 -4.69
CA THR A 131 0.97 4.93 -4.25
C THR A 131 1.80 5.79 -3.31
N GLY A 132 2.89 5.24 -2.77
CA GLY A 132 3.83 5.97 -1.93
C GLY A 132 4.50 7.10 -2.72
N PRO A 133 5.09 8.08 -2.02
CA PRO A 133 5.84 9.13 -2.70
C PRO A 133 6.91 8.47 -3.56
N SER A 134 6.86 8.72 -4.88
CA SER A 134 7.93 8.30 -5.78
C SER A 134 9.22 8.83 -5.19
N ALA A 135 10.13 7.93 -4.80
CA ALA A 135 11.39 8.31 -4.18
C ALA A 135 12.09 9.25 -5.15
N VAL A 136 12.11 10.54 -4.82
CA VAL A 136 12.76 11.56 -5.63
C VAL A 136 14.20 11.08 -5.82
N PRO A 137 14.65 10.77 -7.06
CA PRO A 137 15.98 10.24 -7.27
C PRO A 137 17.02 11.14 -6.60
N ALA A 138 17.99 10.60 -5.87
CA ALA A 138 19.05 11.43 -5.29
C ALA A 138 19.89 12.10 -6.40
N VAL A 139 20.61 13.17 -6.07
CA VAL A 139 21.60 13.74 -6.99
C VAL A 139 22.74 12.73 -7.19
N PRO A 140 23.06 12.32 -8.43
CA PRO A 140 24.15 11.38 -8.70
C PRO A 140 25.49 11.88 -8.13
N ALA A 141 26.31 10.97 -7.59
CA ALA A 141 27.54 11.33 -6.88
C ALA A 141 28.51 12.18 -7.73
N GLN A 142 28.60 11.90 -9.03
CA GLN A 142 29.42 12.65 -9.98
C GLN A 142 28.94 14.09 -10.21
N LEU A 143 27.66 14.37 -9.96
CA LEU A 143 27.05 15.69 -10.08
C LEU A 143 26.93 16.42 -8.74
N ALA A 144 27.30 15.79 -7.62
CA ALA A 144 27.18 16.37 -6.28
C ALA A 144 27.90 17.73 -6.16
N LYS A 145 29.03 17.92 -6.86
CA LYS A 145 29.78 19.20 -6.91
C LYS A 145 28.97 20.38 -7.48
N TRP A 146 27.91 20.10 -8.24
CA TRP A 146 27.06 21.11 -8.86
C TRP A 146 25.82 21.44 -8.04
N ARG A 147 25.50 20.66 -7.00
CA ARG A 147 24.29 20.86 -6.19
C ARG A 147 24.18 22.30 -5.69
N GLY A 148 22.99 22.88 -5.81
CA GLY A 148 22.71 24.29 -5.51
C GLY A 148 23.06 25.27 -6.64
N ARG A 149 23.65 24.80 -7.74
CA ARG A 149 24.01 25.61 -8.92
C ARG A 149 23.19 25.22 -10.14
N GLY A 150 23.16 26.10 -11.15
CA GLY A 150 22.37 25.89 -12.36
C GLY A 150 20.86 26.01 -12.12
N THR A 151 20.08 25.74 -13.15
CA THR A 151 18.62 25.85 -13.14
C THR A 151 18.02 24.52 -13.59
N VAL A 152 16.97 24.07 -12.95
CA VAL A 152 16.15 22.95 -13.42
C VAL A 152 14.93 23.50 -14.15
N PHE A 153 14.72 23.03 -15.38
CA PHE A 153 13.51 23.31 -16.15
C PHE A 153 12.65 22.06 -16.16
N VAL A 154 11.49 22.12 -15.53
CA VAL A 154 10.46 21.08 -15.52
C VAL A 154 9.49 21.36 -16.66
N HIS A 155 9.17 20.39 -17.49
CA HIS A 155 8.22 20.57 -18.59
C HIS A 155 7.38 19.30 -18.82
N PRO A 156 6.21 19.41 -19.45
CA PRO A 156 5.44 18.26 -19.86
C PRO A 156 6.10 17.56 -21.05
N ASP A 157 5.89 16.25 -21.15
CA ASP A 157 6.29 15.41 -22.28
C ASP A 157 5.19 14.34 -22.53
N LEU A 158 5.28 13.61 -23.64
CA LEU A 158 4.34 12.56 -24.01
C LEU A 158 5.05 11.20 -24.02
N ALA A 159 4.64 10.30 -23.12
CA ALA A 159 5.11 8.92 -23.08
C ALA A 159 3.93 7.96 -23.23
N GLY A 160 3.93 7.12 -24.28
CA GLY A 160 2.87 6.15 -24.51
C GLY A 160 1.48 6.74 -24.79
N GLY A 161 1.40 8.02 -25.15
CA GLY A 161 0.14 8.74 -25.38
C GLY A 161 -0.45 9.42 -24.15
N GLU A 162 0.21 9.30 -22.99
CA GLU A 162 -0.16 10.03 -21.76
C GLU A 162 0.82 11.18 -21.51
N GLN A 163 0.30 12.27 -20.95
CA GLN A 163 1.13 13.39 -20.51
C GLN A 163 1.90 12.99 -19.25
N VAL A 164 3.22 13.06 -19.35
CA VAL A 164 4.17 12.90 -18.25
C VAL A 164 4.91 14.22 -18.04
N TRP A 165 5.69 14.32 -16.97
CA TRP A 165 6.56 15.46 -16.72
C TRP A 165 8.01 15.00 -16.65
N THR A 166 8.94 15.79 -17.14
CA THR A 166 10.38 15.56 -16.94
C THR A 166 11.07 16.88 -16.58
N GLY A 167 12.37 16.85 -16.34
CA GLY A 167 13.12 18.08 -16.15
C GLY A 167 14.59 17.98 -16.53
N TYR A 168 15.15 19.09 -16.98
CA TYR A 168 16.55 19.23 -17.34
C TYR A 168 17.27 20.10 -16.32
N TRP A 169 18.28 19.54 -15.65
CA TRP A 169 19.19 20.34 -14.84
C TRP A 169 20.32 20.87 -15.71
N GLU A 170 20.34 22.17 -15.96
CA GLU A 170 21.32 22.79 -16.85
C GLU A 170 22.15 23.89 -16.19
N ARG A 171 23.32 24.15 -16.80
CA ARG A 171 24.15 25.31 -16.52
C ARG A 171 24.22 26.21 -17.74
N SER A 172 23.39 27.24 -17.75
CA SER A 172 23.54 28.42 -18.58
C SER A 172 24.56 29.38 -17.94
N ALA A 173 25.39 30.05 -18.75
CA ALA A 173 26.54 30.84 -18.28
C ALA A 173 26.10 31.98 -17.34
N GLY A 174 26.64 32.06 -16.12
CA GLY A 174 26.27 33.13 -15.19
C GLY A 174 26.75 32.96 -13.76
N SER A 175 28.06 33.01 -13.53
CA SER A 175 28.64 33.52 -12.28
C SER A 175 30.00 34.15 -12.64
N PRO A 176 30.28 35.42 -12.30
CA PRO A 176 31.55 36.05 -12.63
C PRO A 176 32.70 35.30 -11.94
N GLY A 177 33.58 34.65 -12.71
CA GLY A 177 34.77 33.96 -12.19
C GLY A 177 35.01 32.52 -12.67
N GLU A 178 34.03 31.87 -13.31
CA GLU A 178 34.18 30.50 -13.83
C GLU A 178 34.11 30.50 -15.37
N ALA A 179 35.16 30.98 -16.03
CA ALA A 179 35.22 31.04 -17.50
C ALA A 179 35.42 29.67 -18.18
N ASP A 180 35.69 28.61 -17.42
CA ASP A 180 36.19 27.32 -17.94
C ASP A 180 35.37 26.09 -17.47
N ALA A 181 34.17 26.32 -16.94
CA ALA A 181 33.31 25.23 -16.46
C ALA A 181 32.33 24.77 -17.54
N GLU A 182 32.22 23.45 -17.76
CA GLU A 182 31.31 22.82 -18.73
C GLU A 182 29.89 23.43 -18.66
N LYS A 183 29.45 23.97 -19.81
CA LYS A 183 28.10 24.50 -20.04
C LYS A 183 27.27 23.41 -20.68
N GLY A 184 25.98 23.34 -20.34
CA GLY A 184 25.04 22.36 -20.90
C GLY A 184 24.18 21.66 -19.85
N VAL A 185 23.48 20.62 -20.30
CA VAL A 185 22.64 19.76 -19.46
C VAL A 185 23.54 18.85 -18.62
N LEU A 186 23.36 18.91 -17.29
CA LEU A 186 24.02 18.06 -16.31
C LEU A 186 23.29 16.73 -16.12
N GLU A 187 21.96 16.77 -16.08
CA GLU A 187 21.08 15.62 -15.83
C GLU A 187 19.74 15.85 -16.52
N GLU A 188 19.25 14.83 -17.22
CA GLU A 188 17.86 14.70 -17.62
C GLU A 188 17.13 13.82 -16.59
N GLY A 189 16.04 14.33 -16.05
CA GLY A 189 15.21 13.63 -15.07
C GLY A 189 14.44 12.46 -15.69
N PRO A 190 14.00 11.49 -14.87
CA PRO A 190 13.06 10.48 -15.32
C PRO A 190 11.67 11.08 -15.58
N ASN A 191 10.76 10.26 -16.11
CA ASN A 191 9.36 10.65 -16.22
C ASN A 191 8.69 10.65 -14.84
N PHE A 192 8.02 11.74 -14.52
CA PHE A 192 7.26 11.98 -13.30
C PHE A 192 5.76 11.97 -13.60
N PRO A 193 4.93 11.46 -12.67
CA PRO A 193 3.48 11.42 -12.84
C PRO A 193 2.81 12.80 -12.68
N SER A 194 3.53 13.81 -12.19
CA SER A 194 3.01 15.17 -12.00
C SER A 194 4.13 16.22 -12.01
N ALA A 195 3.77 17.47 -12.31
CA ALA A 195 4.67 18.62 -12.19
C ALA A 195 5.23 18.75 -10.77
N ALA A 196 4.42 18.49 -9.74
CA ALA A 196 4.86 18.55 -8.34
C ALA A 196 5.98 17.55 -8.02
N ALA A 197 5.89 16.33 -8.55
CA ALA A 197 6.95 15.33 -8.39
C ALA A 197 8.25 15.76 -9.11
N ALA A 198 8.13 16.30 -10.32
CA ALA A 198 9.26 16.83 -11.08
C ALA A 198 9.91 18.07 -10.43
N VAL A 199 9.10 18.98 -9.86
CA VAL A 199 9.58 20.14 -9.09
C VAL A 199 10.33 19.68 -7.84
N THR A 200 9.79 18.70 -7.11
CA THR A 200 10.46 18.14 -5.93
C THR A 200 11.81 17.54 -6.31
N TRP A 201 11.88 16.85 -7.45
CA TRP A 201 13.15 16.41 -8.03
C TRP A 201 14.10 17.57 -8.35
N GLY A 202 13.62 18.62 -8.99
CA GLY A 202 14.43 19.80 -9.28
C GLY A 202 15.02 20.46 -8.02
N LEU A 203 14.20 20.60 -6.97
CA LEU A 203 14.59 21.26 -5.71
C LEU A 203 15.70 20.49 -4.97
N THR A 204 15.80 19.17 -5.14
CA THR A 204 16.93 18.42 -4.58
C THR A 204 18.27 18.72 -5.27
N ARG A 205 18.24 19.16 -6.55
CA ARG A 205 19.42 19.56 -7.34
C ARG A 205 19.80 21.01 -7.07
N THR A 206 18.83 21.93 -7.15
CA THR A 206 19.08 23.38 -7.10
C THR A 206 17.85 24.12 -6.56
N PRO A 207 18.04 25.24 -5.83
CA PRO A 207 16.93 26.11 -5.46
C PRO A 207 16.30 26.84 -6.66
N ARG A 208 16.88 26.74 -7.86
CA ARG A 208 16.39 27.41 -9.07
C ARG A 208 15.60 26.44 -9.94
N VAL A 209 14.29 26.36 -9.73
CA VAL A 209 13.39 25.51 -10.51
C VAL A 209 12.37 26.34 -11.27
N VAL A 210 12.22 26.07 -12.56
CA VAL A 210 11.28 26.73 -13.46
C VAL A 210 10.36 25.66 -14.05
N VAL A 211 9.06 25.85 -13.95
CA VAL A 211 8.07 25.03 -14.65
C VAL A 211 7.74 25.70 -15.97
N VAL A 212 7.83 24.94 -17.06
CA VAL A 212 7.51 25.32 -18.42
C VAL A 212 6.21 24.60 -18.79
N ASP A 213 5.16 25.33 -19.16
CA ASP A 213 3.92 24.72 -19.64
C ASP A 213 4.03 24.26 -21.11
N ALA A 214 2.97 23.63 -21.64
CA ALA A 214 2.97 23.10 -23.00
C ALA A 214 3.03 24.21 -24.07
N GLU A 215 2.61 25.42 -23.73
CA GLU A 215 2.63 26.62 -24.57
C GLU A 215 3.94 27.41 -24.46
N GLY A 216 4.87 26.98 -23.58
CA GLY A 216 6.17 27.63 -23.34
C GLY A 216 6.15 28.75 -22.30
N GLY A 217 5.06 28.92 -21.56
CA GLY A 217 4.96 29.82 -20.42
C GLY A 217 5.84 29.36 -19.24
N LEU A 218 6.46 30.32 -18.56
CA LEU A 218 7.41 30.07 -17.47
C LEU A 218 6.82 30.45 -16.12
N SER A 219 6.88 29.53 -15.17
CA SER A 219 6.48 29.74 -13.77
C SER A 219 7.61 29.39 -12.80
N TRP A 220 7.80 30.19 -11.76
CA TRP A 220 8.86 30.00 -10.77
C TRP A 220 8.42 29.04 -9.66
N ALA A 221 9.09 27.89 -9.57
CA ALA A 221 8.89 26.88 -8.53
C ALA A 221 10.10 26.74 -7.58
N GLY A 222 11.11 27.59 -7.76
CA GLY A 222 12.32 27.63 -6.94
C GLY A 222 12.13 28.31 -5.58
N GLU A 223 13.17 28.25 -4.76
CA GLU A 223 13.22 28.94 -3.47
C GLU A 223 13.46 30.44 -3.66
N GLY A 224 12.82 31.27 -2.83
CA GLY A 224 12.97 32.73 -2.87
C GLY A 224 12.05 33.43 -3.88
N ALA A 225 12.44 34.66 -4.25
CA ALA A 225 11.66 35.48 -5.19
C ALA A 225 11.92 35.07 -6.65
N PRO A 226 10.91 35.12 -7.53
CA PRO A 226 11.11 34.85 -8.95
C PRO A 226 12.15 35.79 -9.56
N PRO A 227 13.05 35.28 -10.42
CA PRO A 227 14.00 36.10 -11.15
C PRO A 227 13.29 36.96 -12.21
N GLU A 228 13.95 38.06 -12.61
CA GLU A 228 13.46 38.97 -13.64
C GLU A 228 13.16 38.21 -14.95
N GLY A 229 11.96 38.39 -15.49
CA GLY A 229 11.47 37.67 -16.68
C GLY A 229 10.60 36.44 -16.41
N ILE A 230 10.47 35.99 -15.15
CA ILE A 230 9.53 34.92 -14.74
C ILE A 230 8.52 35.55 -13.76
N GLY A 231 7.38 35.99 -14.30
CA GLY A 231 6.43 36.85 -13.57
C GLY A 231 5.51 36.13 -12.57
N THR A 232 5.39 34.80 -12.66
CA THR A 232 4.36 34.04 -11.93
C THR A 232 5.00 32.99 -11.03
N LYS A 233 4.57 32.91 -9.76
CA LYS A 233 4.90 31.75 -8.91
C LYS A 233 4.06 30.56 -9.34
N TRP A 234 4.70 29.41 -9.43
CA TRP A 234 4.00 28.16 -9.67
C TRP A 234 3.17 27.78 -8.43
N GLU A 235 1.89 27.52 -8.62
CA GLU A 235 0.96 27.03 -7.59
C GLU A 235 0.57 25.59 -7.95
N GLN A 236 0.52 24.70 -6.95
CA GLN A 236 0.24 23.27 -7.09
C GLN A 236 -1.21 22.98 -7.47
#